data_AF-A0A318KDX6-F1
#
_entry.id   AF-A0A318KDX6-F1
#
_cell.length_a   1.000
_cell.length_b   1.000
_cell.length_c   1.000
_cell.angle_alpha   90.00
_cell.angle_beta   90.00
_cell.angle_gamma   90.00
#
_symmetry.space_group_name_H-M   'P 1'
#
loop_
_entity.id
_entity.type
_entity.pdbx_description
1 polymer ?
#
loop_
_entity_poly.entity_id
_entity_poly.type
_entity_poly.pdbx_seq_one_letter_code
_entity_poly.pdbx_strand_id
1 'polypeptide(L)'
;MPELSSSSDEHKILNQMGSDAKFAVRDLYDQLDRGFEDSQELFGGYIFTKRILADFMQALIRSQISASDISRYNNILATVETLLADAYVGKMPEKYLKVPYRSAIHAELYAVLYRRRGEPVEADLLRIITADSVHTERRTRELRELGLDIVASKSGAVNTYTLQSLEINPSKLGSIVANHIRADKSLSVSARDRLLSRL
;
A
#
# COMPACT_ATOMS: atom_id res chain seq x y z
N MET A 1 -25.69 -17.86 -14.18
CA MET A 1 -24.35 -17.32 -13.92
C MET A 1 -23.87 -17.88 -12.60
N PRO A 2 -22.77 -18.65 -12.54
CA PRO A 2 -22.32 -19.28 -11.30
C PRO A 2 -21.21 -18.42 -10.66
N GLU A 3 -21.54 -17.62 -9.65
CA GLU A 3 -20.58 -16.89 -8.78
C GLU A 3 -20.65 -17.41 -7.33
N LEU A 4 -20.60 -18.73 -7.15
CA LEU A 4 -20.58 -19.35 -5.81
C LEU A 4 -19.32 -20.22 -5.56
N SER A 5 -18.38 -20.25 -6.51
CA SER A 5 -17.18 -21.09 -6.43
C SER A 5 -15.96 -20.42 -5.79
N SER A 6 -15.86 -19.09 -5.73
CA SER A 6 -14.60 -18.44 -5.31
C SER A 6 -14.39 -18.43 -3.79
N SER A 7 -15.45 -18.18 -3.00
CA SER A 7 -15.35 -18.05 -1.55
C SER A 7 -14.95 -19.38 -0.87
N SER A 8 -15.50 -20.51 -1.31
CA SER A 8 -15.15 -21.84 -0.76
C SER A 8 -13.67 -22.17 -0.96
N ASP A 9 -13.11 -21.85 -2.13
CA ASP A 9 -11.75 -22.22 -2.47
C ASP A 9 -10.72 -21.26 -1.86
N GLU A 10 -11.05 -19.96 -1.75
CA GLU A 10 -10.24 -18.99 -0.99
C GLU A 10 -10.14 -19.37 0.50
N HIS A 11 -11.24 -19.80 1.11
CA HIS A 11 -11.22 -20.27 2.50
C HIS A 11 -10.38 -21.54 2.67
N LYS A 12 -10.44 -22.49 1.73
CA LYS A 12 -9.58 -23.69 1.75
C LYS A 12 -8.09 -23.33 1.63
N ILE A 13 -7.75 -22.45 0.70
CA ILE A 13 -6.37 -21.98 0.49
C ILE A 13 -5.84 -21.31 1.76
N LEU A 14 -6.60 -20.39 2.34
CA LEU A 14 -6.18 -19.69 3.56
C LEU A 14 -5.98 -20.65 4.74
N ASN A 15 -6.85 -21.66 4.89
CA ASN A 15 -6.72 -22.70 5.91
C ASN A 15 -5.47 -23.57 5.69
N GLN A 16 -5.15 -23.90 4.43
CA GLN A 16 -3.92 -24.62 4.09
C GLN A 16 -2.69 -23.79 4.44
N MET A 17 -2.64 -22.52 4.01
CA MET A 17 -1.54 -21.61 4.34
C MET A 17 -1.36 -21.44 5.85
N GLY A 18 -2.47 -21.35 6.61
CA GLY A 18 -2.42 -21.30 8.07
C GLY A 18 -1.87 -22.58 8.70
N SER A 19 -2.18 -23.74 8.12
CA SER A 19 -1.63 -25.03 8.55
C SER A 19 -0.13 -25.13 8.27
N ASP A 20 0.31 -24.67 7.09
CA ASP A 20 1.73 -24.64 6.70
C ASP A 20 2.53 -23.67 7.61
N ALA A 21 1.97 -22.50 7.89
CA ALA A 21 2.57 -21.53 8.82
C ALA A 21 2.71 -22.10 10.24
N LYS A 22 1.67 -22.80 10.72
CA LYS A 22 1.70 -23.46 12.02
C LYS A 22 2.73 -24.59 12.07
N PHE A 23 2.87 -25.35 10.98
CA PHE A 23 3.89 -26.39 10.87
C PHE A 23 5.30 -25.77 10.91
N ALA A 24 5.57 -24.75 10.10
CA ALA A 24 6.88 -24.10 10.04
C ALA A 24 7.31 -23.51 11.40
N VAL A 25 6.38 -22.84 12.11
CA VAL A 25 6.66 -22.30 13.46
C VAL A 25 7.00 -23.40 14.46
N ARG A 26 6.29 -24.52 14.42
CA ARG A 26 6.56 -25.67 15.30
C ARG A 26 7.91 -26.30 15.00
N ASP A 27 8.22 -26.49 13.73
CA ASP A 27 9.50 -27.06 13.31
C ASP A 27 10.68 -26.19 13.78
N LEU A 28 10.59 -24.87 13.59
CA LEU A 28 11.60 -23.94 14.09
C LEU A 28 11.72 -23.96 15.63
N TYR A 29 10.60 -24.06 16.34
CA TYR A 29 10.61 -24.19 17.79
C TYR A 29 11.31 -25.48 18.23
N ASP A 30 11.00 -26.60 17.60
CA ASP A 30 11.61 -27.91 17.91
C ASP A 30 13.13 -27.89 17.66
N GLN A 31 13.59 -27.21 16.60
CA GLN A 31 15.02 -27.01 16.33
C GLN A 31 15.71 -26.19 17.44
N LEU A 32 15.04 -25.17 17.97
CA LEU A 32 15.56 -24.37 19.09
C LEU A 32 15.60 -25.18 20.40
N ASP A 33 14.57 -25.96 20.67
CA ASP A 33 14.41 -26.73 21.92
C ASP A 33 15.41 -27.88 22.02
N ARG A 34 15.67 -28.59 20.92
CA ARG A 34 16.64 -29.70 20.87
C ARG A 34 18.10 -29.23 20.91
N GLY A 35 18.33 -27.93 20.74
CA GLY A 35 19.65 -27.40 20.43
C GLY A 35 20.05 -27.68 18.99
N PHE A 36 20.85 -26.80 18.41
CA PHE A 36 21.33 -26.90 17.03
C PHE A 36 22.86 -26.99 17.03
N GLU A 37 23.39 -27.96 16.30
CA GLU A 37 24.84 -28.07 16.07
C GLU A 37 25.28 -27.20 14.89
N ASP A 38 24.40 -27.00 13.91
CA ASP A 38 24.62 -26.15 12.74
C ASP A 38 23.73 -24.89 12.76
N SER A 39 24.38 -23.74 12.92
CA SER A 39 23.72 -22.44 12.83
C SER A 39 23.07 -22.17 11.46
N GLN A 40 23.59 -22.73 10.37
CA GLN A 40 23.04 -22.53 9.03
C GLN A 40 21.67 -23.20 8.85
N GLU A 41 21.48 -24.38 9.43
CA GLU A 41 20.20 -25.06 9.45
C GLU A 41 19.15 -24.23 10.20
N LEU A 42 19.50 -23.72 11.38
CA LEU A 42 18.61 -22.84 12.14
C LEU A 42 18.27 -21.55 11.37
N PHE A 43 19.25 -20.92 10.72
CA PHE A 43 18.99 -19.74 9.88
C PHE A 43 18.08 -20.07 8.70
N GLY A 44 18.28 -21.23 8.07
CA GLY A 44 17.41 -21.72 7.01
C GLY A 44 15.96 -21.89 7.49
N GLY A 45 15.76 -22.56 8.63
CA GLY A 45 14.47 -22.75 9.27
C GLY A 45 13.80 -21.42 9.65
N TYR A 46 14.57 -20.47 10.19
CA TYR A 46 14.07 -19.13 10.52
C TYR A 46 13.61 -18.36 9.27
N ILE A 47 14.43 -18.30 8.21
CA ILE A 47 14.08 -17.59 6.98
C ILE A 47 12.88 -18.24 6.29
N PHE A 48 12.83 -19.57 6.25
CA PHE A 48 11.68 -20.32 5.73
C PHE A 48 10.41 -19.97 6.50
N THR A 49 10.43 -20.09 7.83
CA THR A 49 9.29 -19.80 8.70
C THR A 49 8.82 -18.36 8.55
N LYS A 50 9.76 -17.41 8.52
CA LYS A 50 9.47 -15.99 8.30
C LYS A 50 8.74 -15.76 6.98
N ARG A 51 9.17 -16.41 5.89
CA ARG A 51 8.53 -16.29 4.58
C ARG A 51 7.10 -16.84 4.60
N ILE A 52 6.90 -18.06 5.09
CA ILE A 52 5.56 -18.68 5.15
C ILE A 52 4.61 -17.85 6.03
N LEU A 53 5.08 -17.34 7.17
CA LEU A 53 4.29 -16.45 8.01
C LEU A 53 3.93 -15.15 7.30
N ALA A 54 4.88 -14.52 6.61
CA ALA A 54 4.61 -13.30 5.87
C ALA A 54 3.55 -13.51 4.77
N ASP A 55 3.66 -14.61 4.02
CA ASP A 55 2.71 -14.97 2.96
C ASP A 55 1.31 -15.22 3.54
N PHE A 56 1.21 -15.98 4.63
CA PHE A 56 -0.05 -16.23 5.33
C PHE A 56 -0.68 -14.94 5.87
N MET A 57 0.10 -14.09 6.54
CA MET A 57 -0.41 -12.83 7.10
C MET A 57 -0.86 -11.86 6.00
N GLN A 58 -0.15 -11.81 4.87
CA GLN A 58 -0.57 -11.02 3.71
C GLN A 58 -1.89 -11.54 3.14
N ALA A 59 -2.04 -12.86 2.98
CA ALA A 59 -3.28 -13.48 2.53
C ALA A 59 -4.44 -13.22 3.50
N LEU A 60 -4.18 -13.29 4.81
CA LEU A 60 -5.17 -13.00 5.85
C LEU A 60 -5.65 -11.55 5.84
N ILE A 61 -4.75 -10.59 5.63
CA ILE A 61 -5.16 -9.18 5.50
C ILE A 61 -5.98 -8.98 4.23
N ARG A 62 -5.53 -9.56 3.10
CA ARG A 62 -6.23 -9.45 1.81
C ARG A 62 -7.62 -10.07 1.83
N SER A 63 -7.80 -11.21 2.49
CA SER A 63 -9.12 -11.86 2.60
C SER A 63 -10.12 -11.01 3.39
N GLN A 64 -9.62 -10.10 4.22
CA GLN A 64 -10.48 -9.16 4.92
C GLN A 64 -10.90 -8.02 3.99
N ILE A 65 -10.09 -7.59 3.00
CA ILE A 65 -10.37 -6.44 2.13
C ILE A 65 -11.55 -6.76 1.19
N SER A 66 -12.58 -5.93 1.22
CA SER A 66 -13.77 -6.13 0.40
C SER A 66 -13.66 -5.41 -0.94
N ALA A 67 -14.41 -5.88 -1.94
CA ALA A 67 -14.57 -5.15 -3.21
C ALA A 67 -15.04 -3.70 -3.00
N SER A 68 -15.86 -3.45 -1.97
CA SER A 68 -16.32 -2.10 -1.63
C SER A 68 -15.19 -1.17 -1.21
N ASP A 69 -14.14 -1.68 -0.57
CA ASP A 69 -12.96 -0.88 -0.18
C ASP A 69 -12.14 -0.49 -1.40
N ILE A 70 -11.98 -1.40 -2.36
CA ILE A 70 -11.32 -1.13 -3.64
C ILE A 70 -12.12 -0.10 -4.44
N SER A 71 -13.46 -0.23 -4.49
CA SER A 71 -14.32 0.76 -5.13
C SER A 71 -14.21 2.15 -4.49
N ARG A 72 -14.09 2.24 -3.16
CA ARG A 72 -13.86 3.53 -2.48
C ARG A 72 -12.54 4.17 -2.91
N TYR A 73 -11.46 3.39 -3.00
CA TYR A 73 -10.20 3.92 -3.52
C TYR A 73 -10.31 4.42 -4.96
N ASN A 74 -11.01 3.68 -5.82
CA ASN A 74 -11.26 4.13 -7.20
C ASN A 74 -12.07 5.43 -7.26
N ASN A 75 -13.03 5.62 -6.35
CA ASN A 75 -13.79 6.87 -6.25
C ASN A 75 -12.92 8.05 -5.79
N ILE A 76 -11.95 7.80 -4.90
CA ILE A 76 -10.94 8.80 -4.54
C ILE A 76 -10.13 9.20 -5.77
N LEU A 77 -9.63 8.22 -6.54
CA LEU A 77 -8.88 8.50 -7.77
C LEU A 77 -9.71 9.31 -8.79
N ALA A 78 -10.98 8.95 -8.99
CA ALA A 78 -11.88 9.69 -9.87
C ALA A 78 -12.10 11.13 -9.38
N THR A 79 -12.23 11.32 -8.07
CA THR A 79 -12.36 12.65 -7.46
C THR A 79 -11.10 13.49 -7.71
N VAL A 80 -9.91 12.91 -7.52
CA VAL A 80 -8.63 13.56 -7.80
C VAL A 80 -8.51 13.92 -9.29
N GLU A 81 -9.00 13.05 -10.20
CA GLU A 81 -9.02 13.33 -11.64
C GLU A 81 -9.90 14.53 -11.97
N THR A 82 -11.12 14.59 -11.42
CA THR A 82 -12.01 15.75 -11.59
C THR A 82 -11.36 17.03 -11.08
N LEU A 83 -10.80 17.00 -9.86
CA LEU A 83 -10.16 18.18 -9.27
C LEU A 83 -8.93 18.66 -10.07
N LEU A 84 -8.14 17.73 -10.63
CA LEU A 84 -7.01 18.07 -11.50
C LEU A 84 -7.49 18.70 -12.82
N ALA A 85 -8.53 18.13 -13.42
CA ALA A 85 -9.12 18.67 -14.65
C ALA A 85 -9.65 20.09 -14.39
N ASP A 86 -10.46 20.28 -13.35
CA ASP A 86 -11.04 21.59 -13.02
C ASP A 86 -9.97 22.65 -12.76
N ALA A 87 -8.87 22.30 -12.09
CA ALA A 87 -7.80 23.23 -11.78
C ALA A 87 -6.94 23.62 -13.00
N TYR A 88 -6.66 22.66 -13.90
CA TYR A 88 -5.57 22.76 -14.87
C TYR A 88 -5.95 22.51 -16.34
N VAL A 89 -7.20 22.12 -16.66
CA VAL A 89 -7.63 21.95 -18.05
C VAL A 89 -7.43 23.24 -18.84
N GLY A 90 -6.92 23.12 -20.06
CA GLY A 90 -6.56 24.26 -20.92
C GLY A 90 -5.28 25.01 -20.51
N LYS A 91 -4.78 24.84 -19.27
CA LYS A 91 -3.51 25.43 -18.81
C LYS A 91 -2.33 24.48 -19.02
N MET A 92 -2.59 23.18 -18.91
CA MET A 92 -1.61 22.10 -18.99
C MET A 92 -1.98 21.08 -20.07
N PRO A 93 -0.99 20.49 -20.75
CA PRO A 93 -1.21 19.32 -21.60
C PRO A 93 -1.84 18.16 -20.82
N GLU A 94 -2.86 17.52 -21.40
CA GLU A 94 -3.62 16.43 -20.77
C GLU A 94 -2.75 15.28 -20.26
N LYS A 95 -1.62 15.00 -20.94
CA LYS A 95 -0.70 13.94 -20.54
C LYS A 95 -0.13 14.12 -19.12
N TYR A 96 -0.12 15.34 -18.57
CA TYR A 96 0.33 15.62 -17.20
C TYR A 96 -0.80 15.65 -16.17
N LEU A 97 -2.07 15.59 -16.61
CA LEU A 97 -3.27 15.62 -15.76
C LEU A 97 -3.76 14.22 -15.36
N LYS A 98 -3.00 13.17 -15.70
CA LYS A 98 -3.33 11.80 -15.29
C LYS A 98 -3.16 11.64 -13.78
N VAL A 99 -3.99 10.81 -13.15
CA VAL A 99 -3.80 10.46 -11.73
C VAL A 99 -2.90 9.22 -11.58
N PRO A 100 -1.81 9.29 -10.79
CA PRO A 100 -0.90 8.18 -10.54
C PRO A 100 -1.45 7.17 -9.50
N TYR A 101 -0.62 6.21 -9.09
CA TYR A 101 -0.84 5.33 -7.92
C TYR A 101 -2.06 4.39 -7.99
N ARG A 102 -2.41 3.92 -9.19
CA ARG A 102 -3.55 3.02 -9.44
C ARG A 102 -3.28 1.54 -9.13
N SER A 103 -2.14 1.18 -8.53
CA SER A 103 -1.81 -0.23 -8.30
C SER A 103 -2.62 -0.83 -7.15
N ALA A 104 -2.81 -2.16 -7.17
CA ALA A 104 -3.53 -2.90 -6.13
C ALA A 104 -2.98 -2.62 -4.73
N ILE A 105 -1.66 -2.52 -4.57
CA ILE A 105 -1.01 -2.23 -3.29
C ILE A 105 -1.48 -0.89 -2.69
N HIS A 106 -1.71 0.15 -3.51
CA HIS A 106 -2.23 1.42 -2.98
C HIS A 106 -3.67 1.28 -2.51
N ALA A 107 -4.49 0.55 -3.27
CA ALA A 107 -5.87 0.25 -2.89
C ALA A 107 -5.92 -0.56 -1.58
N GLU A 108 -5.03 -1.54 -1.42
CA GLU A 108 -4.91 -2.35 -0.20
C GLU A 108 -4.47 -1.52 1.01
N LEU A 109 -3.44 -0.68 0.86
CA LEU A 109 -2.97 0.23 1.91
C LEU A 109 -4.07 1.22 2.31
N TYR A 110 -4.76 1.81 1.32
CA TYR A 110 -5.91 2.67 1.57
C TYR A 110 -7.01 1.91 2.32
N ALA A 111 -7.36 0.69 1.91
CA ALA A 111 -8.40 -0.10 2.55
C ALA A 111 -8.10 -0.35 4.04
N VAL A 112 -6.86 -0.69 4.38
CA VAL A 112 -6.46 -0.92 5.77
C VAL A 112 -6.51 0.37 6.60
N LEU A 113 -6.04 1.49 6.06
CA LEU A 113 -6.16 2.80 6.72
C LEU A 113 -7.62 3.26 6.85
N TYR A 114 -8.44 3.03 5.83
CA TYR A 114 -9.84 3.43 5.78
C TYR A 114 -10.69 2.72 6.85
N ARG A 115 -10.47 1.42 7.05
CA ARG A 115 -11.18 0.63 8.06
C ARG A 115 -10.91 1.07 9.48
N ARG A 116 -9.74 1.68 9.70
CA ARG A 116 -9.28 2.23 10.99
C ARG A 116 -9.20 3.75 10.92
N ARG A 117 -10.11 4.38 10.19
CA ARG A 117 -10.12 5.84 10.04
C ARG A 117 -10.21 6.51 11.41
N GLY A 118 -9.33 7.46 11.66
CA GLY A 118 -9.18 8.14 12.94
C GLY A 118 -8.37 7.36 13.99
N GLU A 119 -8.00 6.11 13.72
CA GLU A 119 -7.19 5.27 14.61
C GLU A 119 -5.76 5.10 14.07
N PRO A 120 -4.75 5.04 14.95
CA PRO A 120 -3.38 4.78 14.54
C PRO A 120 -3.22 3.35 14.03
N VAL A 121 -2.68 3.22 12.81
CA VAL A 121 -2.28 1.93 12.23
C VAL A 121 -0.77 1.79 12.31
N GLU A 122 -0.29 0.74 12.96
CA GLU A 122 1.14 0.47 13.06
C GLU A 122 1.78 0.25 11.68
N ALA A 123 2.97 0.80 11.49
CA ALA A 123 3.73 0.67 10.26
C ALA A 123 4.02 -0.79 9.92
N ASP A 124 4.21 -1.66 10.91
CA ASP A 124 4.48 -3.08 10.70
C ASP A 124 3.30 -3.82 10.07
N LEU A 125 2.07 -3.43 10.40
CA LEU A 125 0.91 -3.98 9.71
C LEU A 125 0.88 -3.59 8.22
N LEU A 126 1.20 -2.33 7.92
CA LEU A 126 1.27 -1.86 6.54
C LEU A 126 2.44 -2.51 5.76
N ARG A 127 3.52 -2.88 6.45
CA ARG A 127 4.66 -3.62 5.88
C ARG A 127 4.31 -5.04 5.46
N ILE A 128 3.41 -5.70 6.17
CA ILE A 128 2.92 -7.03 5.78
C ILE A 128 2.25 -6.96 4.40
N ILE A 129 1.51 -5.89 4.12
CA ILE A 129 0.83 -5.69 2.83
C ILE A 129 1.84 -5.47 1.70
N THR A 130 2.84 -4.60 1.93
CA THR A 130 3.81 -4.24 0.88
C THR A 130 4.94 -5.25 0.72
N ALA A 131 5.09 -6.21 1.64
CA ALA A 131 6.22 -7.14 1.76
C ALA A 131 7.61 -6.47 1.88
N ASP A 132 7.67 -5.13 1.97
CA ASP A 132 8.90 -4.35 2.07
C ASP A 132 8.66 -3.03 2.82
N SER A 133 9.51 -2.79 3.83
CA SER A 133 9.57 -1.59 4.68
C SER A 133 9.90 -0.29 3.96
N VAL A 134 10.80 -0.31 2.96
CA VAL A 134 11.15 0.88 2.18
C VAL A 134 9.96 1.28 1.29
N HIS A 135 9.26 0.28 0.77
CA HIS A 135 8.06 0.51 -0.01
C HIS A 135 6.89 1.00 0.85
N THR A 136 6.74 0.60 2.11
CA THR A 136 5.60 1.07 2.94
C THR A 136 5.57 2.59 3.13
N GLU A 137 6.68 3.19 3.59
CA GLU A 137 6.74 4.64 3.80
C GLU A 137 6.54 5.39 2.48
N ARG A 138 7.20 4.90 1.43
CA ARG A 138 7.07 5.47 0.08
C ARG A 138 5.62 5.43 -0.40
N ARG A 139 4.95 4.29 -0.33
CA ARG A 139 3.56 4.12 -0.79
C ARG A 139 2.59 4.94 0.04
N THR A 140 2.85 5.07 1.34
CA THR A 140 2.05 5.95 2.22
C THR A 140 2.26 7.42 1.88
N ARG A 141 3.47 7.85 1.51
CA ARG A 141 3.72 9.19 0.94
C ARG A 141 2.99 9.38 -0.38
N GLU A 142 2.99 8.39 -1.28
CA GLU A 142 2.28 8.44 -2.55
C GLU A 142 0.75 8.59 -2.35
N LEU A 143 0.17 7.93 -1.33
CA LEU A 143 -1.23 8.18 -0.93
C LEU A 143 -1.47 9.61 -0.44
N ARG A 144 -0.54 10.21 0.32
CA ARG A 144 -0.62 11.62 0.74
C ARG A 144 -0.51 12.60 -0.44
N GLU A 145 0.24 12.23 -1.48
CA GLU A 145 0.34 13.04 -2.71
C GLU A 145 -0.98 13.11 -3.48
N LEU A 146 -1.86 12.11 -3.32
CA LEU A 146 -3.25 12.17 -3.81
C LEU A 146 -4.12 13.18 -3.03
N GLY A 147 -3.59 13.81 -1.98
CA GLY A 147 -4.32 14.75 -1.13
C GLY A 147 -5.04 14.10 0.05
N LEU A 148 -4.85 12.79 0.30
CA LEU A 148 -5.36 12.12 1.49
C LEU A 148 -4.67 12.64 2.76
N ASP A 149 -5.46 12.87 3.80
CA ASP A 149 -4.97 13.35 5.09
C ASP A 149 -4.48 12.20 5.96
N ILE A 150 -3.26 11.74 5.68
CA ILE A 150 -2.58 10.69 6.44
C ILE A 150 -1.49 11.34 7.31
N VAL A 151 -1.63 11.20 8.62
CA VAL A 151 -0.67 11.70 9.60
C VAL A 151 0.22 10.57 10.08
N ALA A 152 1.53 10.77 9.94
CA ALA A 152 2.52 9.89 10.56
C ALA A 152 2.77 10.36 12.00
N SER A 153 2.75 9.44 12.95
CA SER A 153 3.02 9.71 14.37
C SER A 153 3.89 8.61 14.95
N LYS A 154 4.63 8.93 16.01
CA LYS A 154 5.47 7.97 16.72
C LYS A 154 4.97 7.81 18.14
N SER A 155 4.63 6.58 18.52
CA SER A 155 4.25 6.21 19.89
C SER A 155 5.31 5.26 20.44
N GLY A 156 6.18 5.78 21.30
CA GLY A 156 7.36 5.04 21.78
C GLY A 156 8.31 4.68 20.64
N ALA A 157 8.56 3.39 20.43
CA ALA A 157 9.40 2.87 19.35
C ALA A 157 8.63 2.59 18.04
N VAL A 158 7.30 2.68 18.05
CA VAL A 158 6.44 2.26 16.94
C VAL A 158 6.02 3.47 16.11
N ASN A 159 6.25 3.38 14.79
CA ASN A 159 5.71 4.33 13.84
C ASN A 159 4.27 3.94 13.51
N THR A 160 3.38 4.93 13.44
CA THR A 160 1.96 4.74 13.15
C THR A 160 1.51 5.72 12.08
N TYR A 161 0.46 5.35 11.35
CA TYR A 161 -0.19 6.17 10.33
C TYR A 161 -1.68 6.22 10.62
N THR A 162 -2.25 7.43 10.61
CA THR A 162 -3.68 7.66 10.84
C THR A 162 -4.27 8.36 9.64
N LEU A 163 -5.30 7.79 9.03
CA LEU A 163 -6.13 8.50 8.05
C LEU A 163 -7.15 9.34 8.81
N GLN A 164 -6.96 10.66 8.82
CA GLN A 164 -7.80 11.60 9.59
C GLN A 164 -9.05 12.02 8.82
N SER A 165 -8.91 12.29 7.52
CA SER A 165 -10.00 12.74 6.66
C SER A 165 -10.01 12.04 5.31
N LEU A 166 -11.19 11.98 4.69
CA LEU A 166 -11.39 11.53 3.32
C LEU A 166 -11.48 12.69 2.33
N GLU A 167 -11.50 13.92 2.83
CA GLU A 167 -11.49 15.12 2.00
C GLU A 167 -10.13 15.26 1.34
N ILE A 168 -10.15 15.39 0.01
CA ILE A 168 -8.93 15.55 -0.78
C ILE A 168 -8.46 16.99 -0.66
N ASN A 169 -7.23 17.17 -0.14
CA ASN A 169 -6.61 18.48 -0.08
C ASN A 169 -6.17 18.96 -1.48
N PRO A 170 -6.84 19.98 -2.07
CA PRO A 170 -6.54 20.43 -3.42
C PRO A 170 -5.15 21.06 -3.53
N SER A 171 -4.58 21.56 -2.43
CA SER A 171 -3.26 22.19 -2.42
C SER A 171 -2.13 21.21 -2.73
N LYS A 172 -2.39 19.90 -2.68
CA LYS A 172 -1.43 18.84 -3.02
C LYS A 172 -1.45 18.49 -4.51
N LEU A 173 -2.51 18.83 -5.25
CA LEU A 173 -2.71 18.38 -6.63
C LEU A 173 -1.66 18.92 -7.60
N GLY A 174 -1.19 20.16 -7.40
CA GLY A 174 -0.11 20.73 -8.20
C GLY A 174 1.18 19.91 -8.14
N SER A 175 1.44 19.19 -7.03
CA SER A 175 2.61 18.32 -6.91
C SER A 175 2.54 17.10 -7.85
N ILE A 176 1.35 16.58 -8.12
CA ILE A 176 1.13 15.48 -9.08
C ILE A 176 1.54 15.95 -10.48
N VAL A 177 1.03 17.10 -10.90
CA VAL A 177 1.33 17.68 -12.22
C VAL A 177 2.82 18.00 -12.35
N ALA A 178 3.41 18.61 -11.32
CA ALA A 178 4.83 18.91 -11.27
C ALA A 178 5.70 17.64 -11.41
N ASN A 179 5.32 16.55 -10.74
CA ASN A 179 6.04 15.30 -10.78
C ASN A 179 5.99 14.65 -12.18
N HIS A 180 4.84 14.69 -12.85
CA HIS A 180 4.74 14.24 -14.24
C HIS A 180 5.60 15.08 -15.20
N ILE A 181 5.61 16.40 -15.05
CA ILE A 181 6.45 17.30 -15.85
C ILE A 181 7.95 17.01 -15.62
N ARG A 182 8.37 16.80 -14.37
CA ARG A 182 9.77 16.49 -14.04
C ARG A 182 10.21 15.12 -14.55
N ALA A 183 9.30 14.15 -14.56
CA ALA A 183 9.57 12.81 -15.06
C ALA A 183 9.65 12.73 -16.60
N ASP A 184 9.13 13.73 -17.31
CA ASP A 184 9.18 13.75 -18.78
C ASP A 184 10.59 14.11 -19.28
N LYS A 185 11.28 13.08 -19.78
CA LYS A 185 12.63 13.16 -20.38
C LYS A 185 12.64 13.78 -21.78
N SER A 186 11.48 13.89 -22.43
CA SER A 186 11.38 14.49 -23.77
C SER A 186 11.37 16.03 -23.74
N LEU A 187 11.12 16.63 -22.58
CA LEU A 187 11.15 18.09 -22.41
C LEU A 187 12.58 18.62 -22.34
N SER A 188 12.84 19.71 -23.07
CA SER A 188 13.99 20.56 -22.80
C SER A 188 13.85 21.23 -21.42
N VAL A 189 14.97 21.64 -20.82
CA VAL A 189 14.99 22.34 -19.53
C VAL A 189 14.10 23.59 -19.57
N SER A 190 14.22 24.41 -20.62
CA SER A 190 13.40 25.63 -20.78
C SER A 190 11.91 25.34 -20.95
N ALA A 191 11.53 24.25 -21.63
CA ALA A 191 10.13 23.86 -21.74
C ALA A 191 9.56 23.36 -20.40
N ARG A 192 10.37 22.61 -19.63
CA ARG A 192 10.01 22.15 -18.28
C ARG A 192 9.78 23.31 -17.34
N ASP A 193 10.70 24.27 -17.28
CA ASP A 193 10.60 25.42 -16.37
C ASP A 193 9.39 26.30 -16.69
N ARG A 194 9.10 26.50 -17.98
CA ARG A 194 7.88 27.22 -18.43
C ARG A 194 6.58 26.55 -18.03
N LEU A 195 6.55 25.21 -17.92
CA LEU A 195 5.37 24.49 -17.46
C LEU A 195 5.27 24.55 -15.94
N LEU A 196 6.38 24.36 -15.23
CA LEU A 196 6.40 24.41 -13.77
C LEU A 196 6.03 25.79 -13.21
N SER A 197 6.34 26.88 -13.91
CA SER A 197 5.97 28.24 -13.47
C SER A 197 4.49 28.58 -13.59
N ARG A 198 3.67 27.68 -14.16
CA ARG A 198 2.22 27.83 -14.33
C ARG A 198 1.41 27.08 -13.26
N LEU A 199 2.08 26.36 -12.37
CA LEU A 199 1.49 25.65 -11.24
C LEU A 199 1.36 26.57 -10.02
#